data_AF-A0A1S4EEE5-F1
#
_entry.id   AF-A0A1S4EEE5-F1
#
_cell.length_a   1.000
_cell.length_b   1.000
_cell.length_c   1.000
_cell.angle_alpha   90.00
_cell.angle_beta   90.00
_cell.angle_gamma   90.00
#
_symmetry.space_group_name_H-M   'P 1'
#
loop_
_entity.id
_entity.type
_entity.pdbx_description
1 polymer ?
#
loop_
_entity_poly.entity_id
_entity_poly.type
_entity_poly.pdbx_seq_one_letter_code
_entity_poly.pdbx_strand_id
1 'polypeptide(L)'
;MHNHHRDLEMESSFLSTQQENPIAKARLSNLLNQVMTDLNQRKVCKLIDGTISLFLKVIEIRKDPPTVKDWDVPVLLKPYKKIPRDKWDLTTQKVRKIILVAL
;
A
#
# COMPACT_ATOMS: atom_id res chain seq x y z
N MET A 1 12.96 1.33 -1.71
CA MET A 1 13.35 1.78 -0.35
C MET A 1 14.75 2.40 -0.28
N HIS A 2 15.68 2.14 -1.20
CA HIS A 2 17.07 2.62 -1.09
C HIS A 2 17.28 4.14 -1.16
N ASN A 3 16.40 4.92 -1.79
CA ASN A 3 16.63 6.37 -1.98
C ASN A 3 16.03 7.24 -0.88
N HIS A 4 14.95 6.78 -0.25
CA HIS A 4 14.18 7.62 0.65
C HIS A 4 14.92 7.95 1.96
N HIS A 5 15.75 7.03 2.46
CA HIS A 5 16.58 7.27 3.65
C HIS A 5 17.65 8.34 3.40
N ARG A 6 18.10 8.47 2.15
CA ARG A 6 19.10 9.46 1.76
C ARG A 6 18.49 10.86 1.67
N ASP A 7 17.28 10.95 1.12
CA ASP A 7 16.55 12.22 1.04
C ASP A 7 16.23 12.77 2.43
N LEU A 8 15.77 11.91 3.35
CA LEU A 8 15.54 12.26 4.76
C LEU A 8 16.82 12.70 5.48
N GLU A 9 17.96 12.07 5.19
CA GLU A 9 19.23 12.45 5.81
C GLU A 9 19.73 13.81 5.30
N MET A 10 19.61 14.07 3.99
CA MET A 10 20.06 15.35 3.42
C MET A 10 19.15 16.52 3.82
N GLU A 11 17.84 16.30 3.99
CA GLU A 11 16.90 17.37 4.35
C GLU A 11 16.90 17.70 5.85
N SER A 12 17.11 16.72 6.73
CA SER A 12 16.96 16.95 8.18
C SER A 12 18.08 16.41 9.06
N SER A 13 19.20 15.90 8.50
CA SER A 13 20.29 15.24 9.25
C SER A 13 19.76 14.20 10.24
N PHE A 14 18.71 13.50 9.82
CA PHE A 14 17.81 12.74 10.69
C PHE A 14 18.52 11.70 11.54
N LEU A 15 19.54 11.04 10.99
CA LEU A 15 20.37 10.02 11.63
C LEU A 15 21.58 10.64 12.34
N SER A 16 22.18 11.68 11.77
CA SER A 16 23.36 12.35 12.35
C SER A 16 23.05 13.01 13.69
N THR A 17 21.88 13.63 13.87
CA THR A 17 21.49 14.30 15.14
C THR A 17 21.17 13.30 16.27
N GLN A 18 21.00 12.01 15.97
CA GLN A 18 20.62 10.96 16.94
C GLN A 18 21.75 10.59 17.89
N GLN A 19 23.00 10.73 17.43
CA GLN A 19 24.18 10.33 18.18
C GLN A 19 24.47 11.31 19.33
N GLU A 20 24.05 12.56 19.17
CA GLU A 20 24.32 13.66 20.11
C GLU A 20 23.08 14.05 20.93
N ASN A 21 21.86 13.70 20.47
CA ASN A 21 20.61 14.10 21.12
C ASN A 21 19.72 12.91 21.55
N PRO A 22 19.55 12.67 22.86
CA PRO A 22 18.72 11.57 23.37
C PRO A 22 17.22 11.72 23.03
N ILE A 23 16.73 12.95 22.83
CA ILE A 23 15.34 13.22 22.45
C ILE A 23 15.10 12.77 21.00
N ALA A 24 16.07 13.02 20.12
CA ALA A 24 16.01 12.59 18.73
C ALA A 24 15.99 11.06 18.63
N LYS A 25 16.82 10.38 19.43
CA LYS A 25 16.87 8.91 19.55
C LYS A 25 15.54 8.29 20.02
N ALA A 26 14.92 8.89 21.02
CA ALA A 26 13.62 8.46 21.51
C ALA A 26 12.52 8.63 20.44
N ARG A 27 12.54 9.75 19.70
CA ARG A 27 11.59 10.03 18.61
C ARG A 27 11.69 8.98 17.49
N LEU A 28 12.90 8.64 17.06
CA LEU A 28 13.12 7.60 16.04
C LEU A 28 12.65 6.22 16.53
N SER A 29 12.96 5.86 17.78
CA SER A 29 12.51 4.59 18.35
C SER A 29 10.98 4.50 18.37
N ASN A 30 10.30 5.58 18.76
CA ASN A 30 8.83 5.65 18.73
C ASN A 30 8.27 5.51 17.32
N LEU A 31 8.90 6.17 16.34
CA LEU A 31 8.52 6.08 14.93
C LEU A 31 8.63 4.64 14.41
N LEU A 32 9.75 3.97 14.67
CA LEU A 32 9.99 2.59 14.25
C LEU A 32 9.04 1.61 14.96
N ASN A 33 8.77 1.82 16.25
CA ASN A 33 7.77 1.03 16.98
C ASN A 33 6.38 1.18 16.36
N GLN A 34 5.98 2.41 16.00
CA GLN A 34 4.71 2.66 15.31
C GLN A 34 4.66 1.93 13.96
N VAL A 35 5.73 2.01 13.15
CA VAL A 35 5.82 1.27 11.89
C VAL A 35 5.67 -0.23 12.10
N MET A 36 6.39 -0.78 13.08
CA MET A 36 6.34 -2.20 13.40
C MET A 36 4.92 -2.64 13.80
N THR A 37 4.24 -1.88 14.66
CA THR A 37 2.87 -2.18 15.07
C THR A 37 1.88 -2.05 13.92
N ASP A 38 1.89 -0.92 13.21
CA ASP A 38 0.93 -0.61 12.15
C ASP A 38 1.06 -1.57 10.96
N LEU A 39 2.28 -1.88 10.52
CA LEU A 39 2.48 -2.81 9.41
C LEU A 39 2.10 -4.25 9.78
N ASN A 40 2.35 -4.68 11.02
CA ASN A 40 1.98 -6.03 11.44
C ASN A 40 0.47 -6.18 11.64
N GLN A 41 -0.22 -5.18 12.19
CA GLN A 41 -1.66 -5.23 12.45
C GLN A 41 -2.52 -4.87 11.25
N ARG A 42 -2.19 -3.78 10.54
CA ARG A 42 -3.07 -3.15 9.55
C ARG A 42 -2.53 -3.24 8.13
N LYS A 43 -1.28 -3.67 7.95
CA LYS A 43 -0.58 -3.71 6.65
C LYS A 43 -0.44 -2.33 5.99
N VAL A 44 -0.76 -1.26 6.71
CA VAL A 44 -0.62 0.14 6.28
C VAL A 44 -0.14 0.96 7.46
N CYS A 45 0.79 1.87 7.22
CA CYS A 45 1.28 2.82 8.21
C CYS A 45 1.38 4.20 7.56
N LYS A 46 0.90 5.23 8.25
CA LYS A 46 1.06 6.63 7.88
C LYS A 46 1.80 7.32 9.01
N LEU A 47 3.00 7.80 8.72
CA LEU A 47 3.82 8.56 9.64
C LEU A 47 3.76 10.02 9.25
N ILE A 48 3.58 10.89 10.23
CA ILE A 48 3.61 12.35 10.05
C ILE A 48 4.57 12.87 11.10
N ASP A 49 5.69 13.46 10.67
CA ASP A 49 6.69 14.00 11.56
C ASP A 49 7.11 15.40 11.08
N GLY A 50 6.48 16.43 11.65
CA GLY A 50 6.64 17.82 11.19
C GLY A 50 6.17 18.01 9.76
N THR A 51 7.08 18.36 8.86
CA THR A 51 6.84 18.55 7.42
C THR A 51 6.91 17.26 6.61
N ILE A 52 7.43 16.17 7.17
CA ILE A 52 7.65 14.91 6.47
C ILE A 52 6.45 13.98 6.70
N SER A 53 5.87 13.46 5.62
CA SER A 53 4.78 12.48 5.67
C SER A 53 5.15 11.21 4.89
N LEU A 54 5.24 10.07 5.58
CA LEU A 54 5.61 8.79 5.00
C LEU A 54 4.42 7.85 4.97
N PHE A 55 4.20 7.21 3.82
CA PHE A 55 3.11 6.25 3.62
C PHE A 55 3.68 4.89 3.24
N LEU A 56 3.48 3.90 4.11
CA LEU A 56 3.92 2.53 3.92
C LEU A 56 2.70 1.62 3.77
N LYS A 57 2.71 0.75 2.76
CA LYS A 57 1.66 -0.26 2.55
C LYS A 57 2.29 -1.58 2.15
N VAL A 58 1.98 -2.63 2.91
CA VAL A 58 2.33 -4.00 2.53
C VAL A 58 1.40 -4.42 1.40
N ILE A 59 1.99 -4.77 0.26
CA ILE A 59 1.28 -5.29 -0.90
C ILE A 59 1.56 -6.78 -1.02
N GLU A 60 0.51 -7.56 -1.30
CA GLU A 60 0.66 -8.95 -1.66
C GLU A 60 1.07 -9.03 -3.13
N ILE A 61 2.24 -9.61 -3.41
CA ILE A 61 2.70 -9.84 -4.78
C ILE A 61 2.00 -11.10 -5.28
N ARG A 62 1.06 -10.92 -6.21
CA ARG A 62 0.40 -12.04 -6.87
C ARG A 62 1.29 -12.58 -7.99
N LYS A 63 1.23 -13.89 -8.19
CA LYS A 63 1.81 -14.53 -9.38
C LYS A 63 1.12 -14.02 -10.63
N ASP A 64 1.84 -14.03 -11.74
CA ASP A 64 1.27 -13.65 -13.02
C ASP A 64 0.07 -14.54 -13.36
N PRO A 65 -1.03 -13.95 -13.84
CA PRO A 65 -2.20 -14.73 -14.24
C PRO A 65 -1.85 -15.60 -15.46
N PRO A 66 -2.47 -16.78 -15.60
CA PRO A 66 -2.34 -17.56 -16.81
C PRO A 66 -2.92 -16.81 -18.02
N THR A 67 -2.43 -17.12 -19.22
CA THR A 67 -2.96 -16.57 -20.47
C THR A 67 -4.43 -16.96 -20.65
N VAL A 68 -5.27 -15.96 -20.90
CA VAL A 68 -6.70 -16.15 -21.23
C VAL A 68 -6.83 -16.44 -22.72
N LYS A 69 -7.62 -17.46 -23.07
CA LYS A 69 -7.92 -17.86 -24.45
C LYS A 69 -9.30 -17.35 -24.85
N ASP A 70 -9.53 -17.22 -26.15
CA ASP A 70 -10.79 -16.67 -26.69
C ASP A 70 -12.02 -17.52 -26.34
N TRP A 71 -11.83 -18.80 -26.02
CA TRP A 71 -12.89 -19.73 -25.62
C TRP A 71 -13.03 -19.90 -24.10
N ASP A 72 -12.22 -19.20 -23.30
CA ASP A 72 -12.34 -19.26 -21.84
C ASP A 72 -13.55 -18.44 -21.37
N VAL A 73 -14.36 -19.02 -20.48
CA VAL A 73 -15.56 -18.38 -19.95
C VAL A 73 -15.31 -17.87 -18.52
N PRO A 74 -15.44 -16.55 -18.26
CA PRO A 74 -15.22 -16.02 -16.93
C PRO A 74 -16.35 -16.40 -15.97
N VAL A 75 -16.00 -17.05 -14.87
CA VAL A 75 -16.95 -17.40 -13.79
C VAL A 75 -16.67 -16.54 -12.56
N LEU A 76 -17.73 -16.00 -11.97
CA LEU A 76 -17.63 -15.07 -10.87
C LEU A 76 -17.47 -15.80 -9.52
N LEU A 77 -16.24 -15.94 -9.03
CA LEU A 77 -15.95 -16.70 -7.80
C LEU A 77 -16.33 -16.00 -6.49
N LYS A 78 -16.42 -14.67 -6.47
CA LYS A 78 -16.77 -13.89 -5.28
C LYS A 78 -17.83 -12.83 -5.61
N PRO A 79 -18.84 -12.65 -4.75
CA PRO A 79 -19.87 -11.64 -4.99
C PRO A 79 -19.27 -10.23 -4.94
N TYR A 80 -19.39 -9.50 -6.05
CA TYR A 80 -18.81 -8.15 -6.20
C TYR A 80 -19.66 -7.03 -5.58
N LYS A 81 -20.80 -7.36 -4.95
CA LYS A 81 -21.80 -6.40 -4.39
C LYS A 81 -21.22 -5.38 -3.39
N LYS A 82 -19.97 -5.57 -2.94
CA LYS A 82 -19.29 -4.69 -1.98
C LYS A 82 -18.41 -3.60 -2.62
N ILE A 83 -18.20 -3.59 -3.95
CA ILE A 83 -17.32 -2.61 -4.61
C ILE A 83 -18.15 -1.63 -5.45
N PRO A 84 -18.18 -0.33 -5.09
CA PRO A 84 -18.90 0.72 -5.82
C PRO A 84 -18.51 0.78 -7.31
N ARG A 85 -19.46 1.14 -8.17
CA ARG A 85 -19.29 1.11 -9.64
C ARG A 85 -18.18 2.07 -10.12
N ASP A 86 -18.11 3.23 -9.49
CA ASP A 86 -17.13 4.30 -9.70
C ASP A 86 -15.68 3.88 -9.37
N LYS A 87 -15.49 2.80 -8.61
CA LYS A 87 -14.16 2.25 -8.32
C LYS A 87 -13.64 1.29 -9.39
N TRP A 88 -14.45 0.96 -10.40
CA TRP A 88 -14.05 0.12 -11.53
C TRP A 88 -13.69 0.98 -12.74
N ASP A 89 -12.71 0.52 -13.53
CA ASP A 89 -12.43 1.12 -14.83
C ASP A 89 -13.62 0.94 -15.79
N LEU A 90 -13.69 1.78 -16.81
CA LEU A 90 -14.82 1.85 -17.74
C LEU A 90 -15.05 0.53 -18.50
N THR A 91 -13.99 -0.21 -18.81
CA THR A 91 -14.09 -1.48 -19.54
C THR A 91 -14.67 -2.57 -18.64
N THR A 92 -14.16 -2.70 -17.42
CA THR A 92 -14.68 -3.67 -16.44
C THR A 92 -16.14 -3.38 -16.07
N GLN A 93 -16.54 -2.10 -16.01
CA GLN A 93 -17.94 -1.73 -15.80
C GLN A 93 -18.86 -2.22 -16.94
N LYS A 94 -18.40 -2.20 -18.19
CA LYS A 94 -19.17 -2.70 -19.35
C LYS A 94 -19.22 -4.23 -19.35
N VAL A 95 -18.07 -4.89 -19.21
CA VAL A 95 -17.97 -6.36 -19.24
C VAL A 95 -18.72 -7.02 -18.08
N ARG A 96 -18.74 -6.40 -16.89
CA ARG A 96 -19.52 -6.88 -15.74
C ARG A 96 -20.98 -7.15 -16.10
N LYS A 97 -21.62 -6.27 -16.89
CA LYS A 97 -23.02 -6.45 -17.29
C LYS A 97 -23.22 -7.74 -18.08
N ILE A 98 -22.24 -8.13 -18.90
CA ILE A 98 -22.29 -9.31 -19.74
C ILE A 98 -22.12 -10.58 -18.89
N ILE A 99 -21.13 -10.58 -18.00
CA ILE A 99 -20.85 -11.72 -17.10
C ILE A 99 -22.02 -12.01 -16.15
N LEU A 100 -22.78 -10.97 -15.76
CA LEU A 100 -23.95 -11.10 -14.89
C LEU A 100 -25.20 -11.64 -15.59
N VAL A 101 -25.34 -11.40 -16.89
CA VAL A 101 -26.52 -11.83 -17.66
C VAL A 101 -26.37 -13.29 -18.13
N ALA A 102 -25.16 -13.83 -18.08
CA ALA A 102 -24.84 -15.22 -18.43
C ALA A 102 -24.94 -16.20 -17.24
N LEU A 103 -25.32 -15.74 -16.04
CA LEU A 103 -25.53 -16.54 -14.82
C LEU A 103 -26.98 -16.39 -14.36
#